data_AF-A0A6A3EX63-F1
#
_entry.id   AF-A0A6A3EX63-F1
#
_cell.length_a   1.000
_cell.length_b   1.000
_cell.length_c   1.000
_cell.angle_alpha   90.00
_cell.angle_beta   90.00
_cell.angle_gamma   90.00
#
_symmetry.space_group_name_H-M   'P 1'
#
loop_
_entity.id
_entity.type
_entity.pdbx_description
1 polymer ?
#
loop_
_entity_poly.entity_id
_entity_poly.type
_entity_poly.pdbx_seq_one_letter_code
_entity_poly.pdbx_strand_id
1 'polypeptide(L)'
;MSAKQTPPAEPTSTKRAVEQFDQEFQRYTTKQSGKSARAVAMARTELAKYNALVFQDKKLEEAGVKKGRMTPEVRAVYEKKIKNLEEALDTFHRSVAGYNRTKAILSFVLLVAFAAMMFFQPWAKHFENPNDLTYTEYETLKEEPTPAETLKETAEDVGISDEL
;
A
#
# COMPACT_ATOMS: atom_id res chain seq x y z
N MET A 1 -8.28 50.72 -2.05
CA MET A 1 -7.57 49.49 -1.64
C MET A 1 -8.61 48.37 -1.61
N SER A 2 -8.69 47.54 -2.66
CA SER A 2 -9.68 46.46 -2.72
C SER A 2 -9.20 45.24 -1.95
N ALA A 3 -9.92 44.88 -0.89
CA ALA A 3 -9.72 43.63 -0.17
C ALA A 3 -10.10 42.46 -1.09
N LYS A 4 -9.13 41.58 -1.37
CA LYS A 4 -9.38 40.28 -2.01
C LYS A 4 -10.17 39.41 -1.02
N GLN A 5 -11.45 39.22 -1.30
CA GLN A 5 -12.30 38.25 -0.61
C GLN A 5 -11.81 36.83 -0.95
N THR A 6 -11.35 36.10 0.05
CA THR A 6 -11.11 34.65 -0.05
C THR A 6 -12.47 33.95 -0.10
N PRO A 7 -12.76 33.07 -1.07
CA PRO A 7 -14.02 32.35 -1.09
C PRO A 7 -14.10 31.39 0.11
N PRO A 8 -15.31 31.13 0.64
CA PRO A 8 -15.51 30.27 1.81
C PRO A 8 -15.11 28.84 1.47
N ALA A 9 -14.40 28.18 2.40
CA ALA A 9 -14.02 26.78 2.26
C ALA A 9 -15.27 25.91 2.12
N GLU A 10 -15.37 25.17 1.01
CA GLU A 10 -16.41 24.16 0.80
C GLU A 10 -16.35 23.11 1.93
N PRO A 11 -17.50 22.61 2.42
CA PRO A 11 -17.54 21.58 3.45
C PRO A 11 -16.83 20.34 2.91
N THR A 12 -15.71 19.98 3.54
CA THR A 12 -14.89 18.84 3.14
C THR A 12 -15.72 17.57 3.34
N SER A 13 -16.26 17.01 2.24
CA SER A 13 -16.90 15.71 2.32
C SER A 13 -15.86 14.67 2.75
N THR A 14 -16.25 13.70 3.56
CA THR A 14 -15.36 12.67 4.12
C THR A 14 -14.56 11.95 3.03
N LYS A 15 -15.15 11.77 1.83
CA LYS A 15 -14.48 11.21 0.66
C LYS A 15 -13.30 12.05 0.18
N ARG A 16 -13.46 13.39 0.11
CA ARG A 16 -12.41 14.33 -0.32
C ARG A 16 -11.27 14.42 0.69
N ALA A 17 -11.58 14.30 1.99
CA ALA A 17 -10.57 14.26 3.06
C ALA A 17 -9.72 12.99 3.00
N VAL A 18 -10.34 11.83 2.71
CA VAL A 18 -9.62 10.56 2.53
C VAL A 18 -8.70 10.60 1.30
N GLU A 19 -9.18 11.15 0.17
CA GLU A 19 -8.36 11.31 -1.03
C GLU A 19 -7.19 12.29 -0.82
N GLN A 20 -7.40 13.41 -0.13
CA GLN A 20 -6.32 14.34 0.22
C GLN A 20 -5.30 13.71 1.17
N PHE A 21 -5.76 12.94 2.15
CA PHE A 21 -4.87 12.19 3.03
C PHE A 21 -4.07 11.13 2.26
N ASP A 22 -4.71 10.35 1.39
CA ASP A 22 -4.03 9.31 0.62
C ASP A 22 -3.01 9.92 -0.36
N GLN A 23 -3.34 11.04 -1.00
CA GLN A 23 -2.39 11.76 -1.84
C GLN A 23 -1.18 12.30 -1.06
N GLU A 24 -1.40 12.90 0.11
CA GLU A 24 -0.31 13.35 0.97
C GLU A 24 0.52 12.15 1.48
N PHE A 25 -0.14 11.08 1.92
CA PHE A 25 0.50 9.86 2.41
C PHE A 25 1.35 9.19 1.32
N GLN A 26 0.82 9.06 0.10
CA GLN A 26 1.57 8.57 -1.06
C GLN A 26 2.75 9.49 -1.37
N ARG A 27 2.57 10.81 -1.32
CA ARG A 27 3.64 11.79 -1.57
C ARG A 27 4.77 11.70 -0.55
N TYR A 28 4.48 11.45 0.72
CA TYR A 28 5.51 11.27 1.76
C TYR A 28 6.23 9.92 1.63
N THR A 29 5.49 8.83 1.42
CA THR A 29 6.05 7.48 1.31
C THR A 29 6.89 7.28 0.04
N THR A 30 6.42 7.78 -1.11
CA THR A 30 7.15 7.70 -2.39
C THR A 30 8.41 8.56 -2.41
N LYS A 31 8.37 9.78 -1.84
CA LYS A 31 9.56 10.66 -1.77
C LYS A 31 10.65 10.08 -0.87
N GLN A 32 10.32 9.47 0.26
CA GLN A 32 11.32 8.84 1.13
C GLN A 32 11.92 7.57 0.51
N SER A 33 11.09 6.75 -0.15
CA SER A 33 11.55 5.58 -0.91
C SER A 33 12.48 6.00 -2.08
N GLY A 34 12.09 7.01 -2.86
CA GLY A 34 12.90 7.50 -3.98
C GLY A 34 14.24 8.12 -3.56
N LYS A 35 14.27 8.85 -2.43
CA LYS A 35 15.52 9.42 -1.88
C LYS A 35 16.47 8.34 -1.38
N SER A 36 15.97 7.32 -0.68
CA SER A 36 16.79 6.21 -0.19
C SER A 36 17.33 5.35 -1.34
N ALA A 37 16.53 5.04 -2.35
CA ALA A 37 16.98 4.30 -3.53
C ALA A 37 18.08 5.06 -4.30
N ARG A 38 17.93 6.38 -4.47
CA ARG A 38 18.96 7.22 -5.12
C ARG A 38 20.24 7.28 -4.30
N ALA A 39 20.15 7.38 -2.98
CA ALA A 39 21.31 7.38 -2.08
C ALA A 39 22.06 6.04 -2.14
N VAL A 40 21.36 4.91 -2.14
CA VAL A 40 21.95 3.57 -2.32
C VAL A 40 22.63 3.43 -3.67
N ALA A 41 22.02 3.93 -4.75
CA ALA A 41 22.64 3.92 -6.07
C ALA A 41 23.93 4.75 -6.09
N MET A 42 23.92 5.96 -5.51
CA MET A 42 25.13 6.77 -5.37
C MET A 42 26.22 6.06 -4.55
N ALA A 43 25.86 5.48 -3.40
CA ALA A 43 26.80 4.73 -2.56
C ALA A 43 27.44 3.55 -3.32
N ARG A 44 26.65 2.80 -4.11
CA ARG A 44 27.17 1.73 -4.98
C ARG A 44 28.12 2.26 -6.05
N THR A 45 27.81 3.42 -6.65
CA THR A 45 28.73 4.03 -7.63
C THR A 45 30.02 4.53 -7.00
N GLU A 46 29.97 5.06 -5.77
CA GLU A 46 31.17 5.48 -5.05
C GLU A 46 32.02 4.29 -4.63
N LEU A 47 31.38 3.21 -4.16
CA LEU A 47 32.06 1.95 -3.85
C LEU A 47 32.81 1.40 -5.07
N ALA A 48 32.15 1.35 -6.23
CA ALA A 48 32.77 0.90 -7.48
C ALA A 48 33.98 1.75 -7.88
N LYS A 49 33.90 3.08 -7.70
CA LYS A 49 35.01 4.00 -7.97
C LYS A 49 36.22 3.71 -7.07
N TYR A 50 36.01 3.62 -5.76
CA TYR A 50 37.12 3.34 -4.83
C TYR A 50 37.71 1.95 -5.05
N ASN A 51 36.88 0.95 -5.31
CA ASN A 51 37.35 -0.40 -5.58
C ASN A 51 38.17 -0.47 -6.88
N ALA A 52 37.76 0.25 -7.93
CA ALA A 52 38.53 0.37 -9.16
C ALA A 52 39.90 1.01 -8.95
N LEU A 53 40.00 2.06 -8.11
CA LEU A 53 41.27 2.70 -7.78
C LEU A 53 42.22 1.75 -7.03
N VAL A 54 41.71 1.03 -6.03
CA VAL A 54 42.51 0.04 -5.28
C VAL A 54 42.92 -1.13 -6.18
N PHE A 55 42.05 -1.57 -7.09
CA PHE A 55 42.36 -2.62 -8.05
C PHE A 55 43.43 -2.19 -9.05
N GLN A 56 43.37 -0.95 -9.57
CA GLN A 56 44.41 -0.40 -10.44
C GLN A 56 45.75 -0.32 -9.71
N ASP A 57 45.78 0.14 -8.46
CA ASP A 57 46.99 0.16 -7.65
C ASP A 57 47.58 -1.24 -7.46
N LYS A 58 46.72 -2.23 -7.17
CA LYS A 58 47.14 -3.64 -7.06
C LYS A 58 47.71 -4.16 -8.38
N LYS A 59 47.15 -3.77 -9.53
CA LYS A 59 47.69 -4.13 -10.85
C LYS A 59 49.04 -3.49 -11.14
N LEU A 60 49.25 -2.25 -10.71
CA LEU A 60 50.55 -1.58 -10.81
C LEU A 60 51.60 -2.24 -9.91
N GLU A 61 51.20 -2.68 -8.71
CA GLU A 61 52.03 -3.45 -7.79
C GLU A 61 52.44 -4.81 -8.40
N GLU A 62 51.49 -5.56 -8.96
CA GLU A 62 51.75 -6.83 -9.66
C GLU A 62 52.67 -6.64 -10.88
N ALA A 63 52.56 -5.51 -11.58
CA ALA A 63 53.40 -5.17 -12.73
C ALA A 63 54.78 -4.57 -12.36
N GLY A 64 55.06 -4.35 -11.06
CA GLY A 64 56.33 -3.75 -10.60
C GLY A 64 56.52 -2.29 -10.99
N VAL A 65 55.47 -1.60 -11.45
CA VAL A 65 55.55 -0.21 -11.94
C VAL A 65 55.39 0.76 -10.76
N LYS A 66 56.45 1.51 -10.45
CA LYS A 66 56.44 2.50 -9.35
C LYS A 66 55.74 3.81 -9.71
N LYS A 67 55.60 4.13 -10.99
CA LYS A 67 55.01 5.40 -11.46
C LYS A 67 53.48 5.32 -11.36
N GLY A 68 52.88 6.24 -10.59
CA GLY A 68 51.42 6.30 -10.40
C GLY A 68 50.88 5.37 -9.31
N ARG A 69 51.75 4.66 -8.57
CA ARG A 69 51.36 3.84 -7.43
C ARG A 69 50.90 4.73 -6.27
N MET A 70 49.83 4.34 -5.60
CA MET A 70 49.37 5.02 -4.40
C MET A 70 50.35 4.78 -3.24
N THR A 71 50.49 5.76 -2.35
CA THR A 71 51.18 5.54 -1.09
C THR A 71 50.37 4.57 -0.22
N PRO A 72 51.02 3.74 0.60
CA PRO A 72 50.32 2.75 1.43
C PRO A 72 49.31 3.39 2.39
N GLU A 73 49.58 4.61 2.86
CA GLU A 73 48.66 5.38 3.70
C GLU A 73 47.37 5.75 2.96
N VAL A 74 47.49 6.23 1.72
CA VAL A 74 46.35 6.61 0.89
C VAL A 74 45.51 5.38 0.53
N ARG A 75 46.17 4.25 0.23
CA ARG A 75 45.49 2.98 -0.01
C ARG A 75 44.68 2.53 1.20
N ALA A 76 45.25 2.58 2.40
CA ALA A 76 44.55 2.22 3.64
C ALA A 76 43.31 3.11 3.89
N VAL A 77 43.38 4.40 3.54
CA VAL A 77 42.22 5.30 3.63
C VAL A 77 41.10 4.88 2.69
N TYR A 78 41.41 4.51 1.44
CA TYR A 78 40.40 4.03 0.48
C TYR A 78 39.82 2.68 0.88
N GLU A 79 40.64 1.74 1.34
CA GLU A 79 40.17 0.44 1.85
C GLU A 79 39.25 0.62 3.07
N LYS A 80 39.57 1.56 3.97
CA LYS A 80 38.69 1.91 5.10
C LYS A 80 37.35 2.50 4.61
N LYS A 81 37.38 3.40 3.62
CA LYS A 81 36.15 3.97 3.03
C LYS A 81 35.29 2.91 2.35
N ILE A 82 35.90 1.97 1.64
CA ILE A 82 35.21 0.83 1.01
C ILE A 82 34.48 0.01 2.07
N LYS A 83 35.18 -0.41 3.14
CA LYS A 83 34.58 -1.18 4.25
C LYS A 83 33.42 -0.44 4.90
N ASN A 84 33.58 0.85 5.19
CA ASN A 84 32.52 1.65 5.80
C ASN A 84 31.27 1.75 4.89
N LEU A 85 31.47 1.89 3.57
CA LEU A 85 30.37 1.92 2.62
C LEU A 85 29.66 0.57 2.51
N GLU A 86 30.41 -0.53 2.48
CA GLU A 86 29.87 -1.90 2.48
C GLU A 86 29.05 -2.18 3.74
N GLU A 87 29.58 -1.86 4.92
CA GLU A 87 28.88 -2.03 6.20
C GLU A 87 27.60 -1.19 6.27
N ALA A 88 27.63 0.04 5.76
CA ALA A 88 26.45 0.90 5.69
C ALA A 88 25.39 0.34 4.72
N LEU A 89 25.81 -0.17 3.56
CA LEU A 89 24.93 -0.83 2.58
C LEU A 89 24.28 -2.10 3.16
N ASP A 90 25.06 -2.94 3.84
CA ASP A 90 24.57 -4.15 4.49
C ASP A 90 23.61 -3.84 5.62
N THR A 91 23.93 -2.85 6.45
CA THR A 91 23.03 -2.39 7.53
C THR A 91 21.71 -1.87 6.97
N PHE A 92 21.76 -1.12 5.87
CA PHE A 92 20.56 -0.66 5.17
C PHE A 92 19.74 -1.84 4.62
N HIS A 93 20.38 -2.83 3.99
CA HIS A 93 19.66 -4.01 3.49
C HIS A 93 19.05 -4.85 4.63
N ARG A 94 19.74 -4.99 5.76
CA ARG A 94 19.21 -5.66 6.96
C ARG A 94 18.02 -4.92 7.57
N SER A 95 18.06 -3.59 7.63
CA SER A 95 16.95 -2.80 8.19
C SER A 95 15.70 -2.87 7.30
N VAL A 96 15.87 -2.79 5.98
CA VAL A 96 14.78 -2.97 5.01
C VAL A 96 14.18 -4.38 5.09
N ALA A 97 15.03 -5.42 5.19
CA ALA A 97 14.57 -6.78 5.37
C ALA A 97 13.80 -6.97 6.69
N GLY A 98 14.26 -6.32 7.77
CA GLY A 98 13.59 -6.33 9.08
C GLY A 98 12.19 -5.73 9.02
N TYR A 99 12.03 -4.59 8.35
CA TYR A 99 10.73 -3.94 8.18
C TYR A 99 9.73 -4.82 7.41
N ASN A 100 10.17 -5.48 6.34
CA ASN A 100 9.33 -6.41 5.58
C ASN A 100 8.99 -7.67 6.38
N ARG A 101 9.92 -8.19 7.19
CA ARG A 101 9.66 -9.32 8.10
C ARG A 101 8.58 -8.97 9.12
N THR A 102 8.63 -7.78 9.73
CA THR A 102 7.62 -7.34 10.69
C THR A 102 6.24 -7.21 10.05
N LYS A 103 6.16 -6.64 8.83
CA LYS A 103 4.90 -6.59 8.07
C LYS A 103 4.32 -7.98 7.82
N ALA A 104 5.15 -8.93 7.40
CA ALA A 104 4.72 -10.29 7.14
C ALA A 104 4.21 -10.99 8.42
N ILE A 105 4.89 -10.80 9.54
CA ILE A 105 4.44 -11.33 10.84
C ILE A 105 3.10 -10.72 11.25
N LEU A 106 2.95 -9.39 11.15
CA LEU A 106 1.70 -8.70 11.47
C LEU A 106 0.54 -9.17 10.58
N SER A 107 0.76 -9.29 9.27
CA SER A 107 -0.25 -9.81 8.35
C SER A 107 -0.63 -11.26 8.66
N PHE A 108 0.34 -12.09 9.05
CA PHE A 108 0.09 -13.47 9.42
C PHE A 108 -0.70 -13.58 10.73
N VAL A 109 -0.33 -12.82 11.76
CA VAL A 109 -1.06 -12.77 13.04
C VAL A 109 -2.49 -12.29 12.82
N LEU A 110 -2.70 -11.27 11.99
CA LEU A 110 -4.03 -10.79 11.65
C LEU A 110 -4.85 -11.87 10.93
N LEU A 111 -4.24 -12.62 10.01
CA LEU A 111 -4.90 -13.72 9.30
C LEU A 111 -5.29 -14.86 10.26
N VAL A 112 -4.40 -15.22 11.18
CA VAL A 112 -4.70 -16.22 12.22
C VAL A 112 -5.84 -15.75 13.13
N ALA A 113 -5.82 -14.49 13.57
CA ALA A 113 -6.89 -13.92 14.38
C ALA A 113 -8.23 -13.90 13.62
N PHE A 114 -8.22 -13.56 12.33
CA PHE A 114 -9.41 -13.61 11.49
C PHE A 114 -9.93 -15.04 11.31
N ALA A 115 -9.05 -16.01 11.07
CA ALA A 115 -9.43 -17.41 10.99
C ALA A 115 -10.02 -17.93 12.32
N ALA A 116 -9.44 -17.54 13.45
CA ALA A 116 -9.98 -17.88 14.77
C ALA A 116 -11.35 -17.24 15.01
N MET A 117 -11.51 -15.96 14.66
CA MET A 117 -12.81 -15.27 14.71
C MET A 117 -13.85 -15.99 13.86
N MET A 118 -13.52 -16.36 12.62
CA MET A 118 -14.40 -17.11 11.72
C MET A 118 -14.71 -18.54 12.21
N PHE A 119 -13.77 -19.19 12.90
CA PHE A 119 -13.97 -20.55 13.42
C PHE A 119 -14.82 -20.57 14.69
N PHE A 120 -14.55 -19.66 15.64
CA PHE A 120 -15.31 -19.59 16.89
C PHE A 120 -16.63 -18.82 16.76
N GLN A 121 -16.82 -18.09 15.66
CA GLN A 121 -18.00 -17.27 15.34
C GLN A 121 -18.64 -16.61 16.57
N PRO A 122 -17.90 -15.83 17.37
CA PRO A 122 -18.45 -15.25 18.60
C PRO A 122 -19.67 -14.36 18.35
N TRP A 123 -19.84 -13.86 17.12
CA TRP A 123 -21.01 -13.10 16.67
C TRP A 123 -22.21 -13.95 16.24
N ALA A 124 -22.09 -15.26 16.02
CA ALA A 124 -23.22 -16.09 15.57
C ALA A 124 -24.44 -15.94 16.49
N LYS A 125 -24.21 -15.83 17.80
CA LYS A 125 -25.23 -15.58 18.83
C LYS A 125 -26.01 -14.27 18.67
N HIS A 126 -25.46 -13.30 17.93
CA HIS A 126 -26.10 -12.01 17.68
C HIS A 126 -26.94 -12.02 16.38
N PHE A 127 -26.83 -13.06 15.56
CA PHE A 127 -27.61 -13.24 14.32
C PHE A 127 -28.69 -14.33 14.46
N GLU A 128 -28.67 -15.13 15.52
CA GLU A 128 -29.78 -16.01 15.90
C GLU A 128 -30.85 -15.22 16.67
N ASN A 129 -31.47 -14.23 16.02
CA ASN A 129 -32.63 -13.57 16.59
C ASN A 129 -33.87 -14.36 16.14
N PRO A 130 -34.67 -14.97 17.05
CA PRO A 130 -35.86 -15.74 16.66
C PRO A 130 -36.96 -14.88 16.01
N ASN A 131 -36.79 -13.57 15.95
CA ASN A 131 -37.67 -12.62 15.28
C ASN A 131 -37.10 -12.09 13.94
N ASP A 132 -35.90 -12.51 13.51
CA ASP A 132 -35.42 -12.20 12.17
C ASP A 132 -36.07 -13.19 11.19
N LEU A 133 -36.87 -12.64 10.26
CA LEU A 133 -37.50 -13.45 9.22
C LEU A 133 -36.41 -14.19 8.43
N THR A 134 -36.61 -15.48 8.22
CA THR A 134 -35.71 -16.29 7.40
C THR A 134 -35.73 -15.78 5.96
N TYR A 135 -34.66 -15.93 5.17
CA TYR A 135 -34.61 -15.48 3.77
C TYR A 135 -35.82 -15.98 2.94
N THR A 136 -36.31 -17.17 3.28
CA THR A 136 -37.52 -17.80 2.75
C THR A 136 -38.81 -17.02 3.06
N GLU A 137 -38.92 -16.38 4.22
CA GLU A 137 -40.08 -15.55 4.57
C GLU A 137 -40.05 -14.16 3.87
N TYR A 138 -38.85 -13.63 3.59
CA TYR A 138 -38.71 -12.41 2.78
C TYR A 138 -39.13 -12.62 1.31
N GLU A 139 -38.95 -13.83 0.77
CA GLU A 139 -39.45 -14.19 -0.55
C GLU A 139 -40.98 -14.29 -0.56
N THR A 140 -41.58 -14.91 0.47
CA THR A 140 -43.06 -14.98 0.58
C THR A 140 -43.72 -13.62 0.81
N LEU A 141 -43.05 -12.67 1.47
CA LEU A 141 -43.54 -11.28 1.60
C LEU A 141 -43.44 -10.48 0.29
N LYS A 142 -42.56 -10.89 -0.64
CA LYS A 142 -42.50 -10.29 -1.99
C LYS A 142 -43.50 -10.93 -2.96
N GLU A 143 -43.91 -12.16 -2.70
CA GLU A 143 -44.88 -12.90 -3.51
C GLU A 143 -46.33 -12.71 -3.08
N GLU A 144 -46.62 -12.01 -1.97
CA GLU A 144 -47.99 -11.58 -1.70
C GLU A 144 -48.37 -10.54 -2.77
N PRO A 145 -49.32 -10.82 -3.68
CA PRO A 145 -49.68 -9.85 -4.71
C PRO A 145 -50.28 -8.65 -4.00
N THR A 146 -49.60 -7.51 -4.07
CA THR A 146 -50.19 -6.23 -3.69
C THR A 146 -51.57 -6.11 -4.36
N PRO A 147 -52.65 -5.73 -3.64
CA PRO A 147 -54.00 -5.61 -4.19
C PRO A 147 -54.15 -4.65 -5.39
N ALA A 148 -53.06 -3.98 -5.77
CA ALA A 148 -52.99 -3.07 -6.90
C ALA A 148 -52.77 -3.76 -8.26
N GLU A 149 -52.27 -5.01 -8.31
CA GLU A 149 -52.05 -5.71 -9.60
C GLU A 149 -53.27 -6.52 -10.07
N THR A 150 -54.06 -7.09 -9.16
CA THR A 150 -55.32 -7.79 -9.51
C THR A 150 -56.42 -6.86 -10.06
N LEU A 151 -56.30 -5.54 -9.84
CA LEU A 151 -57.25 -4.57 -10.40
C LEU A 151 -56.97 -4.18 -11.85
N LYS A 152 -55.75 -4.39 -12.37
CA LYS A 152 -55.42 -4.03 -13.76
C LYS A 152 -55.77 -5.12 -14.75
N GLU A 153 -55.59 -6.39 -14.38
CA GLU A 153 -55.89 -7.52 -15.26
C GLU A 153 -57.40 -7.71 -15.45
N THR A 154 -58.21 -7.39 -14.45
CA THR A 154 -59.69 -7.53 -14.54
C THR A 154 -60.37 -6.39 -15.32
N ALA A 155 -59.69 -5.27 -15.58
CA ALA A 155 -60.26 -4.10 -16.25
C ALA A 155 -60.07 -4.09 -17.77
N GLU A 156 -59.14 -4.88 -18.31
CA GLU A 156 -58.88 -4.93 -19.77
C GLU A 156 -59.73 -5.97 -20.51
N ASP A 157 -60.44 -6.88 -19.82
CA ASP A 157 -61.19 -7.99 -20.45
C ASP A 157 -62.72 -7.80 -20.48
N VAL A 158 -63.25 -6.61 -20.13
CA VAL A 158 -64.70 -6.32 -20.21
C VAL A 158 -64.94 -5.00 -20.94
N GLY A 159 -64.70 -5.02 -22.25
CA GLY A 159 -65.03 -3.90 -23.13
C GLY A 159 -65.24 -4.36 -24.57
N ILE A 160 -66.51 -4.54 -24.95
CA ILE A 160 -67.14 -4.40 -26.28
C ILE A 160 -67.95 -5.66 -26.70
N SER A 161 -69.25 -5.60 -26.41
CA SER A 161 -70.29 -6.06 -27.34
C SER A 161 -71.56 -5.22 -27.12
N ASP A 162 -71.55 -4.10 -27.85
CA ASP A 162 -72.62 -3.40 -28.56
C ASP A 162 -74.05 -4.00 -28.50
N GLU A 163 -75.03 -3.21 -28.05
CA GLU A 163 -76.40 -3.08 -28.62
C GLU A 163 -77.03 -1.76 -28.14
N LEU A 164 -76.89 -0.68 -28.92
CA LEU A 164 -77.98 0.21 -29.40
C LEU A 164 -77.47 1.37 -30.27
#